data_AF-A0A537MSY8-F1
#
_entry.id   AF-A0A537MSY8-F1
#
_cell.length_a   1.000
_cell.length_b   1.000
_cell.length_c   1.000
_cell.angle_alpha   90.00
_cell.angle_beta   90.00
_cell.angle_gamma   90.00
#
_symmetry.space_group_name_H-M   'P 1'
#
loop_
_entity.id
_entity.type
_entity.pdbx_description
1 polymer ?
#
loop_
_entity_poly.entity_id
_entity_poly.type
_entity_poly.pdbx_seq_one_letter_code
_entity_poly.pdbx_strand_id
1 'polypeptide(L)'
;MTAGKGRRQAAILELVQSKPVRTQQELAAELAARGLPATQATISRDISDLHLVRTPDGYRPNGLARAVFAEHVKEMTVVQFLAVIKTDDTIIVVLRAKSAADDLRRMLLG
;
A
#
# COMPACT_ATOMS: atom_id res chain seq x y z
N MET A 1 -11.68 -13.16 13.30
CA MET A 1 -10.23 -13.09 13.03
C MET A 1 -9.62 -14.44 13.36
N THR A 2 -9.11 -15.18 12.38
CA THR A 2 -8.51 -16.50 12.65
C THR A 2 -7.09 -16.31 13.15
N ALA A 3 -6.73 -16.94 14.27
CA ALA A 3 -5.42 -16.82 14.94
C ALA A 3 -4.22 -17.02 14.00
N GLY A 4 -4.40 -17.73 12.87
CA GLY A 4 -3.37 -17.93 11.85
C GLY A 4 -3.06 -16.73 10.95
N LYS A 5 -4.00 -15.78 10.75
CA LYS A 5 -3.77 -14.63 9.85
C LYS A 5 -2.69 -13.69 10.40
N GLY A 6 -2.86 -13.22 11.63
CA GLY A 6 -1.91 -12.27 12.25
C GLY A 6 -0.50 -12.83 12.35
N ARG A 7 -0.37 -14.09 12.79
CA ARG A 7 0.93 -14.78 12.88
C ARG A 7 1.60 -14.95 11.51
N ARG A 8 0.84 -15.27 10.47
CA ARG A 8 1.36 -15.37 9.10
C ARG A 8 1.80 -14.01 8.57
N GLN A 9 1.00 -12.96 8.76
CA GLN A 9 1.34 -11.61 8.31
C GLN A 9 2.60 -11.07 8.99
N ALA A 10 2.78 -11.34 10.30
CA ALA A 10 4.02 -11.01 11.00
C ALA A 10 5.23 -11.74 10.40
N ALA A 11 5.10 -13.04 10.12
CA ALA A 11 6.15 -13.82 9.48
C ALA A 11 6.48 -13.32 8.06
N ILE A 12 5.47 -12.91 7.28
CA ILE A 12 5.67 -12.29 5.96
C ILE A 12 6.52 -11.02 6.11
N LEU A 13 6.17 -10.12 7.02
CA LEU A 13 6.91 -8.87 7.25
C LEU A 13 8.38 -9.13 7.61
N GLU A 14 8.62 -10.07 8.52
CA GLU A 14 9.97 -10.47 8.93
C GLU A 14 10.77 -11.05 7.75
N LEU A 15 10.18 -11.93 6.94
CA LEU A 15 10.81 -12.54 5.77
C LEU A 15 11.23 -11.49 4.74
N VAL A 16 10.32 -10.58 4.37
CA VAL A 16 10.59 -9.57 3.33
C VAL A 16 11.53 -8.46 3.79
N GLN A 17 11.75 -8.32 5.10
CA GLN A 17 12.74 -7.40 5.68
C GLN A 17 14.11 -8.06 5.87
N SER A 18 14.14 -9.37 6.15
CA SER A 18 15.39 -10.10 6.41
C SER A 18 16.11 -10.56 5.14
N LYS A 19 15.39 -10.81 4.04
CA LYS A 19 15.99 -11.24 2.78
C LYS A 19 15.18 -10.85 1.53
N PRO A 20 15.81 -10.87 0.35
CA PRO A 20 15.08 -10.73 -0.91
C PRO A 20 14.10 -11.90 -1.10
N VAL A 21 12.81 -11.59 -1.15
CA VAL A 21 11.75 -12.52 -1.57
C VAL A 21 11.07 -11.92 -2.78
N ARG A 22 11.25 -12.51 -3.96
CA ARG A 22 10.89 -11.91 -5.25
C ARG A 22 9.56 -12.39 -5.82
N THR A 23 9.06 -13.52 -5.33
CA THR A 23 7.84 -14.16 -5.83
C THR A 23 6.93 -14.63 -4.70
N GLN A 24 5.64 -14.77 -4.99
CA GLN A 24 4.68 -15.29 -4.02
C GLN A 24 4.88 -16.78 -3.74
N GLN A 25 5.40 -17.55 -4.71
CA GLN A 25 5.77 -18.96 -4.52
C GLN A 25 6.94 -19.11 -3.55
N GLU A 26 7.96 -18.26 -3.69
CA GLU A 26 9.08 -18.20 -2.75
C GLU A 26 8.58 -17.85 -1.34
N LEU A 27 7.73 -16.83 -1.22
CA LEU A 27 7.11 -16.48 0.07
C LEU A 27 6.27 -17.64 0.65
N ALA A 28 5.58 -18.41 -0.19
CA ALA A 28 4.83 -19.59 0.23
C ALA A 28 5.73 -20.69 0.78
N ALA A 29 6.84 -20.97 0.10
CA ALA A 29 7.82 -21.96 0.52
C ALA A 29 8.46 -21.58 1.87
N GLU A 30 8.83 -20.32 2.03
CA GLU A 30 9.40 -19.78 3.27
C GLU A 30 8.41 -19.86 4.44
N LEU A 31 7.14 -19.53 4.21
CA LEU A 31 6.09 -19.67 5.22
C LEU A 31 5.83 -21.13 5.58
N ALA A 32 5.81 -22.03 4.60
CA ALA A 32 5.65 -23.47 4.83
C ALA A 32 6.79 -24.04 5.69
N ALA A 33 8.04 -23.63 5.43
CA ALA A 33 9.20 -24.00 6.25
C ALA A 33 9.09 -23.52 7.71
N ARG A 34 8.32 -22.46 7.97
CA ARG A 34 7.99 -21.94 9.31
C ARG A 34 6.70 -22.53 9.91
N GLY A 35 6.14 -23.58 9.30
CA GLY A 35 4.90 -24.22 9.74
C GLY A 35 3.65 -23.35 9.54
N LEU A 36 3.67 -22.43 8.57
CA LEU A 36 2.59 -21.49 8.23
C LEU A 36 2.15 -21.64 6.77
N PRO A 37 1.72 -22.84 6.31
CA PRO A 37 1.37 -23.05 4.92
C PRO A 37 0.23 -22.11 4.48
N ALA A 38 0.36 -21.53 3.29
CA ALA A 38 -0.62 -20.62 2.72
C ALA A 38 -0.70 -20.77 1.21
N THR A 39 -1.92 -20.62 0.68
CA THR A 39 -2.14 -20.64 -0.77
C THR A 39 -1.72 -19.31 -1.40
N GLN A 40 -1.47 -19.33 -2.72
CA GLN A 40 -1.15 -18.11 -3.47
C GLN A 40 -2.24 -17.03 -3.30
N ALA A 41 -3.52 -17.41 -3.33
CA ALA A 41 -4.64 -16.48 -3.12
C ALA A 41 -4.67 -15.87 -1.70
N THR A 42 -4.15 -16.58 -0.71
CA THR A 42 -4.02 -16.06 0.67
C THR A 42 -2.84 -15.10 0.76
N ILE A 43 -1.70 -15.47 0.19
CA ILE A 43 -0.49 -14.65 0.16
C ILE A 43 -0.72 -13.35 -0.61
N SER A 44 -1.40 -13.40 -1.77
CA SER A 44 -1.74 -12.21 -2.55
C SER A 44 -2.58 -11.20 -1.74
N ARG A 45 -3.55 -11.71 -0.98
CA ARG A 45 -4.34 -10.88 -0.05
C ARG A 45 -3.49 -10.30 1.06
N ASP A 46 -2.63 -11.11 1.70
CA ASP A 46 -1.76 -10.60 2.77
C ASP A 46 -0.75 -9.56 2.27
N ILE A 47 -0.17 -9.73 1.08
CA ILE A 47 0.69 -8.73 0.42
C ILE A 47 -0.05 -7.40 0.27
N SER A 48 -1.31 -7.46 -0.15
CA SER A 48 -2.16 -6.28 -0.35
C SER A 48 -2.51 -5.61 0.98
N ASP A 49 -2.96 -6.40 1.97
CA ASP A 49 -3.31 -5.94 3.32
C ASP A 49 -2.10 -5.31 4.05
N LEU A 50 -0.90 -5.83 3.80
CA LEU A 50 0.35 -5.35 4.38
C LEU A 50 0.99 -4.21 3.58
N HIS A 51 0.36 -3.78 2.48
CA HIS A 51 0.89 -2.76 1.58
C HIS A 51 2.33 -3.03 1.13
N LEU A 52 2.63 -4.30 0.82
CA LEU A 52 3.93 -4.67 0.28
C LEU A 52 4.00 -4.28 -1.20
N VAL A 53 5.10 -3.65 -1.58
CA VAL A 53 5.40 -3.29 -2.97
C VAL A 53 6.52 -4.19 -3.50
N ARG A 54 6.45 -4.53 -4.79
CA ARG A 54 7.52 -5.28 -5.46
C ARG A 54 8.59 -4.29 -5.93
N THR A 55 9.81 -4.48 -5.48
CA THR A 55 11.00 -3.72 -5.86
C THR A 55 11.98 -4.64 -6.61
N PRO A 56 13.06 -4.12 -7.21
CA PRO A 56 14.14 -4.95 -7.77
C PRO A 56 14.73 -5.94 -6.74
N ASP A 57 14.73 -5.56 -5.45
CA ASP A 57 15.27 -6.36 -4.35
C ASP A 57 14.22 -7.27 -3.67
N GLY A 58 13.05 -7.43 -4.30
CA GLY A 58 11.93 -8.24 -3.80
C GLY A 58 10.81 -7.42 -3.18
N TYR A 59 9.90 -8.10 -2.48
CA TYR A 59 8.83 -7.45 -1.73
C TYR A 59 9.42 -6.60 -0.59
N ARG A 60 8.89 -5.40 -0.40
CA ARG A 60 9.24 -4.52 0.72
C ARG A 60 7.98 -3.85 1.27
N PRO A 61 7.90 -3.61 2.59
CA PRO A 61 6.84 -2.77 3.13
C PRO A 61 6.93 -1.39 2.48
N ASN A 62 5.79 -0.84 2.03
CA ASN A 62 5.73 0.53 1.56
C ASN A 62 5.74 1.54 2.73
N GLY A 63 6.67 1.35 3.68
CA GLY A 63 6.83 2.16 4.87
C GLY A 63 7.33 3.56 4.53
N LEU A 64 8.17 3.70 3.49
CA LEU A 64 8.68 5.00 3.06
C LEU A 64 7.56 5.88 2.52
N ALA A 65 6.69 5.38 1.63
CA ALA A 65 5.57 6.21 1.17
C ALA A 65 4.66 6.58 2.33
N ARG A 66 4.38 5.67 3.26
CA ARG A 66 3.51 5.96 4.41
C ARG A 66 4.13 6.95 5.39
N ALA A 67 5.44 6.83 5.67
CA ALA A 67 6.18 7.73 6.55
C ALA A 67 6.32 9.12 5.91
N VAL A 68 6.70 9.18 4.63
CA VAL A 68 6.77 10.43 3.86
C VAL A 68 5.39 11.10 3.81
N PHE A 69 4.33 10.34 3.51
CA PHE A 69 2.96 10.87 3.56
C PHE A 69 2.60 11.38 4.96
N ALA A 70 2.86 10.62 6.02
CA ALA A 70 2.52 11.02 7.38
C ALA A 70 3.32 12.24 7.86
N GLU A 71 4.56 12.40 7.41
CA GLU A 71 5.42 13.53 7.74
C GLU A 71 5.03 14.80 6.98
N HIS A 72 4.61 14.68 5.71
CA HIS A 72 4.43 15.83 4.83
C HIS A 72 2.95 16.18 4.56
N VAL A 73 2.00 15.30 4.87
CA VAL A 73 0.56 15.56 4.67
C VAL A 73 -0.11 15.92 5.97
N LYS A 74 -0.58 17.16 6.09
CA LYS A 74 -1.34 17.65 7.25
C LYS A 74 -2.81 17.27 7.19
N GLU A 75 -3.39 17.35 6.01
CA GLU A 75 -4.81 17.07 5.82
C GLU A 75 -5.02 16.48 4.44
N MET A 76 -5.87 15.47 4.35
CA MET A 76 -6.34 14.95 3.07
C MET A 76 -7.87 14.84 3.09
N THR A 77 -8.50 15.53 2.15
CA THR A 77 -9.96 15.58 2.02
C THR A 77 -10.34 15.08 0.63
N VAL A 78 -11.21 14.07 0.58
CA VAL A 78 -11.73 13.52 -0.67
C VAL A 78 -13.15 14.02 -0.87
N VAL A 79 -13.39 14.74 -1.98
CA VAL A 79 -14.69 15.32 -2.34
C VAL A 79 -15.06 14.80 -3.72
N GLN A 80 -16.02 13.86 -3.78
CA GLN A 80 -16.43 13.19 -5.02
C GLN A 80 -15.21 12.60 -5.78
N PHE A 81 -14.85 13.19 -6.92
CA PHE A 81 -13.76 12.77 -7.80
C PHE A 81 -12.42 13.48 -7.50
N LEU A 82 -12.42 14.38 -6.52
CA LEU A 82 -11.30 15.23 -6.13
C LEU A 82 -10.66 14.67 -4.86
N ALA A 83 -9.34 14.63 -4.80
CA ALA A 83 -8.61 14.57 -3.54
C ALA A 83 -7.77 15.83 -3.37
N VAL A 84 -7.95 16.51 -2.24
CA VAL A 84 -7.16 17.66 -1.82
C VAL A 84 -6.22 17.20 -0.72
N ILE A 85 -4.93 17.41 -0.93
CA ILE A 85 -3.86 17.07 0.02
C ILE A 85 -3.18 18.38 0.40
N LYS A 86 -3.25 18.75 1.68
CA LYS A 86 -2.56 19.91 2.23
C LYS A 86 -1.26 19.47 2.87
N THR A 87 -0.15 20.10 2.48
CA THR A 87 1.15 20.01 3.13
C THR A 87 1.44 21.33 3.85
N ASP A 88 2.66 21.52 4.38
CA ASP A 88 3.08 22.79 4.99
C ASP A 88 2.93 23.98 4.05
N ASP A 89 3.46 23.86 2.83
CA ASP A 89 3.58 24.98 1.90
C ASP A 89 2.88 24.73 0.55
N THR A 90 2.19 23.59 0.39
CA THR A 90 1.62 23.19 -0.89
C THR A 90 0.25 22.55 -0.73
N ILE A 91 -0.64 22.81 -1.70
CA ILE A 91 -1.90 22.11 -1.86
C ILE A 91 -1.82 21.31 -3.15
N ILE A 92 -1.94 19.99 -3.05
CA ILE A 92 -2.00 19.08 -4.19
C ILE A 92 -3.46 18.70 -4.43
N VAL A 93 -3.93 18.89 -5.66
CA VAL A 93 -5.27 18.52 -6.10
C VAL A 93 -5.18 17.37 -7.10
N VAL A 94 -5.72 16.22 -6.76
CA VAL A 94 -5.74 15.02 -7.63
C VAL A 94 -7.15 14.79 -8.15
N LEU A 95 -7.28 14.75 -9.47
CA LEU A 95 -8.53 14.51 -10.19
C LEU A 95 -8.54 13.08 -10.70
N ARG A 96 -9.54 12.28 -10.29
CA ARG A 96 -9.57 10.83 -10.58
C ARG A 96 -10.28 10.46 -11.88
N ALA A 97 -10.69 11.45 -12.68
CA ALA A 97 -11.28 11.26 -14.01
C ALA A 97 -11.05 12.50 -14.89
N LYS A 98 -11.19 12.37 -16.21
CA LYS A 98 -11.13 13.54 -17.10
C LYS A 98 -12.32 14.49 -16.86
N SER A 99 -13.51 13.93 -16.65
CA SER A 99 -14.73 14.69 -16.32
C SER A 99 -14.58 15.53 -15.04
N ALA A 100 -13.84 15.00 -14.06
CA ALA A 100 -13.51 15.70 -12.83
C ALA A 100 -12.75 17.02 -13.07
N ALA A 101 -11.82 17.00 -14.04
CA ALA A 101 -11.04 18.17 -14.39
C ALA A 101 -11.92 19.26 -15.02
N ASP A 102 -12.85 18.84 -15.89
CA ASP A 102 -13.79 19.75 -16.54
C ASP A 102 -14.77 20.37 -15.53
N ASP A 103 -15.25 19.59 -14.56
CA ASP A 103 -16.11 20.07 -13.46
C ASP A 103 -15.37 21.05 -12.53
N LEU A 104 -14.14 20.73 -12.14
CA LEU A 104 -13.33 21.63 -11.32
C LEU A 104 -13.05 22.94 -12.06
N ARG A 105 -12.73 22.88 -13.36
CA ARG A 105 -12.49 24.06 -14.19
C ARG A 105 -13.72 24.98 -14.22
N ARG A 106 -14.92 24.41 -14.33
CA ARG A 106 -16.18 25.16 -14.27
C ARG A 106 -16.42 25.82 -12.92
N MET A 107 -16.08 25.16 -11.82
CA MET A 107 -16.29 25.68 -10.46
C MET A 107 -15.33 26.82 -10.10
N LEU A 108 -14.11 26.83 -10.66
CA LEU A 108 -13.06 27.81 -10.31
C LEU A 108 -13.00 29.03 -11.23
N LEU A 109 -13.42 28.90 -12.48
CA LEU A 109 -13.30 29.94 -13.52
C LEU A 109 -14.65 30.45 -14.04
N GLY A 110 -15.75 30.01 -13.42
CA GLY A 110 -17.11 30.46 -13.69
C GLY A 110 -17.47 31.72 -12.92
#